data_AF-A0A7J9Y348-F1
#
_entry.id   AF-A0A7J9Y348-F1
#
_cell.length_a   1.000
_cell.length_b   1.000
_cell.length_c   1.000
_cell.angle_alpha   90.00
_cell.angle_beta   90.00
_cell.angle_gamma   90.00
#
_symmetry.space_group_name_H-M   'P 1'
#
loop_
_entity.id
_entity.type
_entity.pdbx_description
1 polymer ?
#
loop_
_entity_poly.entity_id
_entity_poly.type
_entity_poly.pdbx_seq_one_letter_code
_entity_poly.pdbx_strand_id
1 'polypeptide(L)'
;MRTQRQVVDYSLQRRALLREVYRGRMGLYEVCDASPYLKTAAKYHGEISDDPCPICHRDQLWRVHYIYGDELRHAAGQARSRTELPVLAMTYREFQVFVVEVCLGCDWNHLVEQYRLGRDGLADRDAARREAAE
;
A
#
# COMPACT_ATOMS: atom_id res chain seq x y z
N MET A 1 -11.35 1.29 -4.99
CA MET A 1 -12.06 2.58 -4.71
C MET A 1 -12.45 3.25 -6.02
N ARG A 2 -13.50 4.09 -6.08
CA ARG A 2 -14.03 4.64 -7.36
C ARG A 2 -13.05 5.52 -8.16
N THR A 3 -12.04 6.10 -7.51
CA THR A 3 -11.05 7.01 -8.12
C THR A 3 -9.67 6.40 -8.27
N GLN A 4 -9.52 5.11 -7.98
CA GLN A 4 -8.26 4.40 -8.08
C GLN A 4 -7.83 4.25 -9.54
N ARG A 5 -6.65 4.75 -9.86
CA ARG A 5 -6.05 4.73 -11.21
C ARG A 5 -4.54 4.50 -11.15
N GLN A 6 -3.93 4.20 -12.30
CA GLN A 6 -2.48 3.99 -12.45
C GLN A 6 -1.92 3.01 -11.40
N VAL A 7 -2.55 1.83 -11.32
CA VAL A 7 -2.19 0.80 -10.34
C VAL A 7 -0.91 0.09 -10.80
N VAL A 8 0.05 -0.03 -9.89
CA VAL A 8 1.26 -0.83 -10.02
C VAL A 8 1.22 -1.91 -8.96
N ASP A 9 1.20 -3.18 -9.40
CA ASP A 9 1.22 -4.36 -8.54
C ASP A 9 2.64 -4.90 -8.41
N TYR A 10 3.13 -4.98 -7.17
CA TYR A 10 4.47 -5.45 -6.83
C TYR A 10 4.50 -6.93 -6.42
N SER A 11 3.42 -7.68 -6.63
CA SER A 11 3.31 -9.11 -6.30
C SER A 11 4.36 -9.98 -7.01
N LEU A 12 4.77 -9.63 -8.23
CA LEU A 12 5.85 -10.31 -8.93
C LEU A 12 7.20 -10.09 -8.26
N GLN A 13 7.48 -8.86 -7.82
CA GLN A 13 8.70 -8.51 -7.08
C GLN A 13 8.71 -9.24 -5.73
N ARG A 14 7.58 -9.25 -5.02
CA ARG A 14 7.39 -10.00 -3.77
C ARG A 14 7.72 -11.48 -3.93
N ARG A 15 7.15 -12.11 -4.96
CA ARG A 15 7.39 -13.54 -5.26
C ARG A 15 8.85 -13.79 -5.61
N ALA A 16 9.51 -12.86 -6.31
CA ALA A 16 10.94 -12.98 -6.61
C ALA A 16 11.78 -12.92 -5.33
N LEU A 17 11.52 -11.93 -4.46
CA LEU A 17 12.19 -11.77 -3.18
C LEU A 17 12.08 -13.03 -2.32
N LEU A 18 10.86 -13.56 -2.16
CA LEU A 18 10.62 -14.78 -1.38
C LEU A 18 11.34 -16.00 -1.96
N ARG A 19 11.44 -16.12 -3.29
CA ARG A 19 12.25 -17.20 -3.90
C ARG A 19 13.72 -17.11 -3.53
N GLU A 20 14.29 -15.91 -3.45
CA GLU A 20 15.68 -15.71 -3.07
C GLU A 20 15.91 -16.04 -1.58
N VAL A 21 14.97 -15.64 -0.71
CA VAL A 21 14.96 -16.00 0.72
C VAL A 21 14.89 -17.53 0.90
N TYR A 22 13.94 -18.20 0.25
CA TYR A 22 13.79 -19.67 0.37
C TYR A 22 14.96 -20.45 -0.23
N ARG A 23 15.71 -19.85 -1.16
CA ARG A 23 16.95 -20.42 -1.70
C ARG A 23 18.18 -20.11 -0.83
N GLY A 24 18.01 -19.40 0.28
CA GLY A 24 19.08 -19.00 1.19
C GLY A 24 20.04 -17.98 0.61
N ARG A 25 19.67 -17.30 -0.49
CA ARG A 25 20.52 -16.27 -1.13
C ARG A 25 20.31 -14.88 -0.55
N MET A 26 19.28 -14.74 0.27
CA MET A 26 19.00 -13.54 1.03
C MET A 26 18.74 -13.92 2.47
N GLY A 27 19.41 -13.24 3.39
CA GLY A 27 19.28 -13.45 4.82
C GLY A 27 17.94 -12.92 5.34
N LEU A 28 17.41 -13.54 6.39
CA LEU A 28 16.16 -13.08 7.00
C LEU A 28 16.25 -11.64 7.50
N TYR A 29 17.38 -11.21 8.08
CA TYR A 29 17.58 -9.84 8.55
C TYR A 29 17.53 -8.77 7.45
N GLU A 30 17.72 -9.14 6.18
CA GLU A 30 17.65 -8.22 5.05
C GLU A 30 16.21 -7.95 4.60
N VAL A 31 15.28 -8.85 4.95
CA VAL A 31 13.87 -8.76 4.57
C VAL A 31 12.93 -8.59 5.76
N CYS A 32 13.43 -8.88 6.95
CA CYS A 32 12.77 -8.74 8.23
C CYS A 32 13.33 -7.52 8.96
N ASP A 33 13.24 -6.35 8.31
CA ASP A 33 13.82 -5.09 8.76
C ASP A 33 12.77 -3.97 8.95
N ALA A 34 11.49 -4.33 9.07
CA ALA A 34 10.40 -3.38 9.27
C ALA A 34 10.70 -2.43 10.44
N SER A 35 10.82 -1.15 10.11
CA SER A 35 11.20 -0.14 11.09
C SER A 35 10.16 -0.01 12.22
N PRO A 36 10.57 0.42 13.43
CA PRO A 36 9.63 0.68 14.52
C PRO A 36 8.49 1.64 14.14
N TYR A 37 8.77 2.60 13.26
CA TYR A 37 7.76 3.54 12.74
C TYR A 37 6.72 2.83 11.86
N LEU A 38 7.15 1.95 10.95
CA LEU A 38 6.23 1.16 10.12
C LEU A 38 5.36 0.23 10.97
N LYS A 39 5.95 -0.43 11.97
CA LYS A 39 5.20 -1.29 12.91
C LYS A 39 4.17 -0.48 13.71
N THR A 40 4.53 0.73 14.12
CA THR A 40 3.62 1.64 14.82
C THR A 40 2.48 2.06 13.89
N ALA A 41 2.79 2.46 12.66
CA ALA A 41 1.80 2.81 11.66
C ALA A 41 0.83 1.65 11.37
N ALA A 42 1.32 0.41 11.32
CA ALA A 42 0.47 -0.76 11.17
C ALA A 42 -0.51 -0.93 12.33
N LYS A 43 -0.03 -0.80 13.58
CA LYS A 43 -0.90 -0.93 14.75
C LYS A 43 -2.02 0.11 14.82
N TYR A 44 -1.76 1.34 14.39
CA TYR A 44 -2.71 2.45 14.53
C TYR A 44 -3.53 2.77 13.27
N HIS A 45 -2.97 2.49 12.09
CA HIS A 45 -3.57 2.84 10.80
C HIS A 45 -3.67 1.65 9.83
N GLY A 46 -3.08 0.51 10.15
CA GLY A 46 -3.08 -0.66 9.30
C GLY A 46 -4.39 -1.44 9.37
N GLU A 47 -4.62 -2.26 8.35
CA GLU A 47 -5.67 -3.27 8.35
C GLU A 47 -5.05 -4.67 8.41
N ILE A 48 -5.64 -5.58 9.17
CA ILE A 48 -5.21 -6.98 9.18
C ILE A 48 -5.66 -7.67 7.89
N SER A 49 -4.77 -8.44 7.29
CA SER A 49 -5.02 -9.27 6.10
C SER A 49 -5.25 -10.72 6.53
N ASP A 50 -6.01 -11.46 5.73
CA ASP A 50 -6.19 -12.91 5.94
C ASP A 50 -4.94 -13.72 5.57
N ASP A 51 -3.96 -13.08 4.93
CA ASP A 51 -2.71 -13.71 4.50
C ASP A 51 -1.74 -13.93 5.68
N PRO A 52 -1.27 -15.17 5.94
CA PRO A 52 -0.22 -15.40 6.90
C PRO A 52 1.12 -14.84 6.40
N CYS A 53 1.98 -14.44 7.33
CA CYS A 53 3.33 -13.99 7.01
C CYS A 53 4.10 -15.09 6.25
N PRO A 54 4.69 -14.79 5.08
CA PRO A 54 5.41 -15.78 4.27
C PRO A 54 6.76 -16.20 4.88
N ILE A 55 7.23 -15.49 5.91
CA ILE A 55 8.48 -15.76 6.59
C ILE A 55 8.26 -16.60 7.85
N CYS A 56 7.48 -16.09 8.80
CA CYS A 56 7.29 -16.78 10.07
C CYS A 56 6.13 -17.76 10.08
N HIS A 57 5.14 -17.61 9.18
CA HIS A 57 3.90 -18.40 9.13
C HIS A 57 3.08 -18.43 10.43
N ARG A 58 3.39 -17.57 11.42
CA ARG A 58 2.73 -17.52 12.74
C ARG A 58 1.73 -16.37 12.85
N ASP A 59 2.06 -15.23 12.28
CA ASP A 59 1.28 -14.00 12.40
C ASP A 59 0.61 -13.65 11.06
N GLN A 60 -0.51 -12.94 11.12
CA GLN A 60 -1.15 -12.35 9.95
C GLN A 60 -0.39 -11.09 9.49
N LEU A 61 -0.43 -10.83 8.19
CA LEU A 61 0.11 -9.59 7.62
C LEU A 61 -0.84 -8.42 7.89
N TRP A 62 -0.26 -7.25 8.14
CA TRP A 62 -0.96 -5.98 8.22
C TRP A 62 -0.67 -5.17 6.96
N ARG A 63 -1.64 -4.41 6.45
CA ARG A 63 -1.45 -3.50 5.31
C ARG A 63 -1.54 -2.06 5.77
N VAL A 64 -0.50 -1.29 5.50
CA VAL A 64 -0.38 0.12 5.85
C VAL A 64 -0.43 0.95 4.59
N HIS A 65 -1.22 2.04 4.59
CA HIS A 65 -1.40 2.91 3.43
C HIS A 65 -0.68 4.23 3.67
N TYR A 66 0.42 4.48 2.97
CA TYR A 66 1.11 5.78 3.01
C TYR A 66 0.68 6.67 1.86
N ILE A 67 0.40 7.94 2.15
CA ILE A 67 -0.06 8.90 1.15
C ILE A 67 1.05 9.90 0.79
N TYR A 68 1.19 10.22 -0.50
CA TYR A 68 2.16 11.20 -0.99
C TYR A 68 1.57 12.04 -2.12
N GLY A 69 1.86 13.34 -2.14
CA GLY A 69 1.34 14.26 -3.15
C GLY A 69 1.53 15.71 -2.74
N ASP A 70 1.67 16.59 -3.71
CA ASP A 70 2.04 17.99 -3.47
C ASP A 70 0.98 18.77 -2.69
N GLU A 71 -0.31 18.46 -2.91
CA GLU A 71 -1.42 19.10 -2.20
C GLU A 71 -1.53 18.69 -0.73
N LEU A 72 -0.90 17.58 -0.32
CA LEU A 72 -1.00 17.05 1.05
C LEU A 72 -0.21 17.87 2.07
N ARG A 73 0.81 18.63 1.64
CA ARG A 73 1.69 19.42 2.51
C ARG A 73 2.19 18.58 3.70
N HIS A 74 1.81 18.93 4.93
CA HIS A 74 2.22 18.23 6.16
C HIS A 74 1.67 16.80 6.28
N ALA A 75 0.64 16.44 5.51
CA ALA A 75 0.08 15.10 5.50
C ALA A 75 0.84 14.13 4.57
N ALA A 76 1.76 14.62 3.72
CA ALA A 76 2.58 13.77 2.86
C ALA A 76 3.50 12.87 3.70
N GLY A 77 3.58 11.60 3.33
CA GLY A 77 4.34 10.57 4.05
C GLY A 77 3.66 10.03 5.31
N GLN A 78 2.44 10.47 5.64
CA GLN A 78 1.70 9.92 6.78
C GLN A 78 0.97 8.63 6.41
N ALA A 79 0.89 7.71 7.38
CA ALA A 79 0.03 6.54 7.28
C ALA A 79 -1.44 6.93 7.46
N ARG A 80 -2.32 6.30 6.70
CA ARG A 80 -3.77 6.47 6.77
C ARG A 80 -4.46 5.12 6.84
N SER A 81 -5.60 5.10 7.52
CA SER A 81 -6.49 3.95 7.46
C SER A 81 -7.16 3.88 6.09
N ARG A 82 -7.50 2.67 5.66
CA ARG A 82 -8.16 2.44 4.37
C ARG A 82 -9.51 3.17 4.26
N THR A 83 -10.19 3.39 5.39
CA THR A 83 -11.48 4.08 5.46
C THR A 83 -11.36 5.59 5.30
N GLU A 84 -10.20 6.19 5.61
CA GLU A 84 -9.93 7.63 5.38
C GLU A 84 -9.64 7.95 3.91
N LEU A 85 -9.06 7.01 3.16
CA LEU A 85 -8.62 7.24 1.78
C LEU A 85 -9.72 7.76 0.83
N PRO A 86 -10.98 7.26 0.86
CA PRO A 86 -12.05 7.80 0.02
C PRO A 86 -12.39 9.26 0.33
N VAL A 87 -12.32 9.65 1.61
CA VAL A 87 -12.57 11.04 2.02
C VAL A 87 -11.47 11.94 1.47
N LEU A 88 -10.22 11.55 1.64
CA LEU A 88 -9.07 12.27 1.08
C LEU A 88 -9.15 12.35 -0.45
N ALA A 89 -9.59 11.29 -1.12
CA ALA A 89 -9.80 11.26 -2.57
C ALA A 89 -10.85 12.27 -3.07
N MET A 90 -11.79 12.68 -2.22
CA MET A 90 -12.74 13.75 -2.55
C MET A 90 -12.18 15.14 -2.21
N THR A 91 -11.25 15.23 -1.26
CA THR A 91 -10.65 16.50 -0.79
C THR A 91 -9.48 16.98 -1.65
N TYR A 92 -8.69 16.07 -2.21
CA TYR A 92 -7.50 16.41 -3.01
C TYR A 92 -7.71 16.10 -4.49
N ARG A 93 -7.04 16.86 -5.35
CA ARG A 93 -7.06 16.61 -6.81
C ARG A 93 -6.40 15.28 -7.15
N GLU A 94 -5.23 15.06 -6.58
CA GLU A 94 -4.44 13.85 -6.79
C GLU A 94 -3.44 13.60 -5.64
N PHE A 95 -3.29 12.33 -5.28
CA PHE A 95 -2.19 11.82 -4.46
C PHE A 95 -1.95 10.34 -4.78
N GLN A 96 -0.75 9.87 -4.45
CA GLN A 96 -0.33 8.47 -4.53
C GLN A 96 -0.53 7.79 -3.19
N VAL A 97 -0.92 6.52 -3.23
CA VAL A 97 -1.03 5.62 -2.10
C VAL A 97 -0.05 4.47 -2.30
N PHE A 98 0.74 4.19 -1.28
CA PHE A 98 1.65 3.06 -1.23
C PHE A 98 1.15 2.09 -0.16
N VAL A 99 0.86 0.86 -0.57
CA VAL A 99 0.35 -0.20 0.30
C VAL A 99 1.51 -1.10 0.67
N VAL A 100 1.92 -1.03 1.94
CA VAL A 100 3.02 -1.84 2.48
C VAL A 100 2.42 -2.92 3.35
N GLU A 101 2.72 -4.18 3.06
CA GLU A 101 2.44 -5.26 3.99
C GLU A 101 3.53 -5.31 5.06
N VAL A 102 3.17 -5.69 6.29
CA VAL A 102 4.11 -5.82 7.41
C VAL A 102 3.67 -6.93 8.37
N CYS A 103 4.63 -7.71 8.86
CA CYS A 103 4.44 -8.67 9.94
C CYS A 103 4.92 -8.05 11.26
N LEU A 104 4.04 -7.96 12.25
CA LEU A 104 4.40 -7.41 13.56
C LEU A 104 5.24 -8.35 14.43
N GLY A 105 5.29 -9.64 14.09
CA GLY A 105 5.99 -10.67 14.86
C GLY A 105 7.43 -10.94 14.40
N CYS A 106 7.70 -10.90 13.09
CA CYS A 106 9.03 -11.15 12.55
C CYS A 106 9.60 -10.00 11.72
N ASP A 107 8.96 -8.84 11.72
CA ASP A 107 9.44 -7.61 11.06
C ASP A 107 9.61 -7.71 9.54
N TRP A 108 8.96 -8.68 8.89
CA TRP A 108 8.82 -8.69 7.43
C TRP A 108 8.06 -7.45 6.96
N ASN A 109 8.49 -6.82 5.87
CA ASN A 109 7.67 -5.87 5.12
C ASN A 109 7.91 -5.97 3.62
N HIS A 110 6.91 -5.55 2.83
CA HIS A 110 7.06 -5.45 1.37
C HIS A 110 6.05 -4.45 0.80
N LEU A 111 6.44 -3.64 -0.19
CA LEU A 111 5.49 -2.80 -0.94
C LEU A 111 4.70 -3.70 -1.90
N VAL A 112 3.38 -3.79 -1.76
CA VAL A 112 2.56 -4.71 -2.56
C VAL A 112 1.77 -4.01 -3.67
N GLU A 113 1.39 -2.77 -3.44
CA GLU A 113 0.59 -2.02 -4.42
C GLU A 113 0.93 -0.53 -4.32
N GLN A 114 0.91 0.14 -5.46
CA GLN A 114 0.91 1.60 -5.55
C GLN A 114 -0.21 2.02 -6.49
N TYR A 115 -0.95 3.07 -6.13
CA TYR A 115 -1.98 3.62 -7.00
C TYR A 115 -2.21 5.09 -6.74
N ARG A 116 -2.92 5.75 -7.65
CA ARG A 116 -3.34 7.15 -7.49
C ARG A 116 -4.80 7.24 -7.12
N LEU A 117 -5.10 8.18 -6.23
CA LEU A 117 -6.43 8.61 -5.83
C LEU A 117 -6.56 10.12 -5.99
N GLY A 118 -7.80 10.60 -6.05
CA GLY A 118 -8.13 12.01 -6.09
C GLY A 118 -9.33 12.31 -6.98
N ARG A 119 -9.81 13.55 -6.94
CA ARG A 119 -10.97 13.98 -7.73
C ARG A 119 -10.73 13.90 -9.22
N ASP A 120 -9.50 14.07 -9.68
CA ASP A 120 -9.17 14.04 -11.11
C ASP A 120 -9.51 12.64 -11.70
N GLY A 121 -9.45 11.58 -10.88
CA GLY A 121 -9.89 10.24 -11.28
C GLY A 121 -11.41 10.06 -11.45
N LEU A 122 -12.26 10.99 -10.96
CA LEU A 122 -13.68 11.03 -11.30
C LEU A 122 -13.90 11.65 -12.68
N ALA A 123 -13.21 12.78 -12.95
CA ALA A 123 -13.32 13.51 -14.21
C ALA A 123 -12.93 12.63 -15.41
N ASP A 124 -11.82 11.89 -15.30
CA ASP A 124 -11.38 10.96 -16.35
C ASP A 124 -12.44 9.90 -16.66
N ARG A 125 -13.09 9.37 -15.62
CA ARG A 125 -14.10 8.31 -15.77
C ARG A 125 -15.39 8.84 -16.38
N ASP A 126 -15.79 10.05 -16.01
CA ASP A 126 -16.97 10.68 -16.59
C ASP A 126 -16.74 11.07 -18.06
N ALA A 127 -15.53 11.51 -18.42
CA ALA A 127 -15.13 11.74 -19.81
C ALA A 127 -15.17 10.44 -20.63
N ALA A 128 -14.53 9.37 -20.16
CA ALA A 128 -14.53 8.07 -20.83
C ALA A 128 -15.94 7.48 -21.02
N ARG A 129 -16.86 7.74 -20.09
CA ARG A 129 -18.27 7.33 -20.20
C ARG A 129 -19.05 8.11 -21.26
N ARG A 130 -18.77 9.40 -21.43
CA ARG A 130 -19.41 10.22 -22.46
C ARG A 130 -18.98 9.76 -23.85
N GLU A 131 -17.69 9.52 -24.03
CA GLU A 131 -17.13 9.02 -25.29
C GLU A 131 -17.67 7.63 -25.66
N ALA A 132 -17.89 6.73 -24.70
CA ALA A 132 -18.47 5.41 -24.97
C ALA A 132 -19.99 5.43 -25.25
N ALA A 133 -20.67 6.56 -25.04
CA ALA A 133 -22.10 6.73 -25.28
C ALA A 133 -22.39 7.44 -26.62
N GLU A 134 -21.35 7.95 -27.28
CA GLU A 134 -21.36 8.51 -28.64
C GLU A 134 -21.00 7.44 -29.67
#